data_AF-A0A2E4G2E0-F1
#
_entry.id   AF-A0A2E4G2E0-F1
#
_cell.length_a   1.000
_cell.length_b   1.000
_cell.length_c   1.000
_cell.angle_alpha   90.00
_cell.angle_beta   90.00
_cell.angle_gamma   90.00
#
_symmetry.space_group_name_H-M   'P 1'
#
loop_
_entity.id
_entity.type
_entity.pdbx_description
1 polymer ?
#
loop_
_entity_poly.entity_id
_entity_poly.type
_entity_poly.pdbx_seq_one_letter_code
_entity_poly.pdbx_strand_id
1 'polypeptide(L)'
;MATIRFQALQDSFSRTVRSVTPPSVKVSDYYATNVFDTKVMAEYMPKDIFQQVNQSIHDGKRIDRKFTDTVAAAMKAWAIEKNVTHYTHWFQPLTGTTAEKHDAFFEPLNEGNVIEQFDGGQLAQQEPDASSLPHGGIRNTFEARGYTAWDPSSPAFIIGKTLCIPTIYISYTGEALDYKTPLLKALDAVDKAAVDVCKYFDKNVKKVTATLGWEQEYFLVDKSLFAARPDLVLTGRTVF
;
A
#
# COMPACT_ATOMS: atom_id res chain seq x y z
N MET A 1 -12.46 26.22 -28.86
CA MET A 1 -12.51 26.26 -27.37
C MET A 1 -13.88 26.65 -26.84
N ALA A 2 -14.51 27.74 -27.28
CA ALA A 2 -15.83 28.15 -26.77
C ALA A 2 -16.91 27.04 -26.90
N THR A 3 -16.99 26.36 -28.04
CA THR A 3 -17.96 25.28 -28.28
C THR A 3 -17.81 24.11 -27.30
N ILE A 4 -16.57 23.70 -27.00
CA ILE A 4 -16.27 22.60 -26.05
C ILE A 4 -16.73 22.98 -24.64
N ARG A 5 -16.53 24.24 -24.24
CA ARG A 5 -17.00 24.74 -22.93
C ARG A 5 -18.52 24.69 -22.82
N PHE A 6 -19.24 25.16 -23.84
CA PHE A 6 -20.71 25.14 -23.82
C PHE A 6 -21.27 23.73 -23.83
N GLN A 7 -20.65 22.81 -24.57
CA GLN A 7 -21.01 21.40 -24.55
C GLN A 7 -20.76 20.79 -23.16
N ALA A 8 -19.60 21.05 -22.54
CA ALA A 8 -19.31 20.58 -21.19
C ALA A 8 -20.30 21.12 -20.13
N LEU A 9 -20.77 22.36 -20.30
CA LEU A 9 -21.83 22.91 -19.45
C LEU A 9 -23.15 22.16 -19.63
N GLN A 10 -23.57 21.90 -20.87
CA GLN A 10 -24.77 21.12 -21.16
C GLN A 10 -24.68 19.70 -20.56
N ASP A 11 -23.54 19.03 -20.74
CA ASP A 11 -23.28 17.72 -20.16
C ASP A 11 -23.42 17.74 -18.64
N SER A 12 -22.87 18.76 -17.97
CA SER A 12 -22.94 18.89 -16.51
C SER A 12 -24.38 18.96 -15.98
N PHE A 13 -25.28 19.64 -16.71
CA PHE A 13 -26.70 19.75 -16.34
C PHE A 13 -27.47 18.43 -16.50
N SER A 14 -27.01 17.51 -17.35
CA SER A 14 -27.65 16.20 -17.56
C SER A 14 -27.28 15.15 -16.50
N ARG A 15 -26.33 15.45 -15.61
CA ARG A 15 -25.83 14.48 -14.62
C ARG A 15 -26.81 14.32 -13.47
N THR A 16 -27.08 13.06 -13.13
CA THR A 16 -27.88 12.70 -11.95
C THR A 16 -26.98 12.31 -10.79
N VAL A 17 -27.41 12.63 -9.57
CA VAL A 17 -26.71 12.23 -8.35
C VAL A 17 -26.74 10.72 -8.24
N ARG A 18 -25.57 10.11 -8.02
CA ARG A 18 -25.47 8.66 -7.81
C ARG A 18 -26.01 8.33 -6.42
N SER A 19 -26.98 7.42 -6.34
CA SER A 19 -27.42 6.85 -5.08
C SER A 19 -26.35 5.89 -4.55
N VAL A 20 -26.04 5.98 -3.26
CA VAL A 20 -25.10 5.10 -2.57
C VAL A 20 -25.83 4.40 -1.43
N THR A 21 -25.88 3.07 -1.50
CA THR A 21 -26.44 2.23 -0.43
C THR A 21 -25.31 1.64 0.41
N PRO A 22 -25.23 1.94 1.71
CA PRO A 22 -24.21 1.33 2.57
C PRO A 22 -24.44 -0.18 2.70
N PRO A 23 -23.37 -0.99 2.91
CA PRO A 23 -23.50 -2.44 3.02
C PRO A 23 -24.31 -2.91 4.24
N SER A 24 -24.22 -2.18 5.35
CA SER A 24 -24.99 -2.42 6.58
C SER A 24 -25.30 -1.07 7.24
N VAL A 25 -26.31 -1.06 8.12
CA VAL A 25 -26.62 0.08 8.99
C VAL A 25 -25.50 0.29 10.02
N LYS A 26 -24.89 -0.80 10.51
CA LYS A 26 -23.80 -0.71 11.50
C LYS A 26 -22.47 -0.63 10.79
N VAL A 27 -21.74 0.46 11.03
CA VAL A 27 -20.39 0.69 10.48
C VAL A 27 -19.41 -0.42 10.88
N SER A 28 -19.55 -0.95 12.09
CA SER A 28 -18.74 -2.05 12.62
C SER A 28 -18.79 -3.32 11.76
N ASP A 29 -19.88 -3.53 11.01
CA ASP A 29 -20.07 -4.75 10.22
C ASP A 29 -19.22 -4.75 8.95
N TYR A 30 -18.89 -3.57 8.42
CA TYR A 30 -18.13 -3.43 7.18
C TYR A 30 -16.79 -2.68 7.34
N TYR A 31 -16.52 -2.11 8.52
CA TYR A 31 -15.22 -1.54 8.86
C TYR A 31 -14.12 -2.61 8.79
N ALA A 32 -12.96 -2.26 8.22
CA ALA A 32 -11.80 -3.13 8.05
C ALA A 32 -12.06 -4.45 7.28
N THR A 33 -13.22 -4.62 6.63
CA THR A 33 -13.55 -5.88 5.93
C THR A 33 -12.61 -6.23 4.79
N ASN A 34 -11.95 -5.25 4.18
CA ASN A 34 -10.98 -5.43 3.11
C ASN A 34 -9.53 -5.25 3.59
N VAL A 35 -9.28 -5.44 4.88
CA VAL A 35 -7.95 -5.32 5.49
C VAL A 35 -7.59 -6.64 6.15
N PHE A 36 -6.38 -7.14 5.90
CA PHE A 36 -5.80 -8.32 6.54
C PHE A 36 -5.23 -7.92 7.91
N ASP A 37 -6.14 -7.53 8.81
CA ASP A 37 -5.83 -7.02 10.14
C ASP A 37 -5.51 -8.13 11.16
N THR A 38 -5.26 -7.76 12.42
CA THR A 38 -4.95 -8.73 13.49
C THR A 38 -6.04 -9.78 13.69
N LYS A 39 -7.32 -9.44 13.50
CA LYS A 39 -8.43 -10.39 13.66
C LYS A 39 -8.38 -11.41 12.52
N VAL A 40 -8.25 -10.94 11.29
CA VAL A 40 -8.14 -11.80 10.12
C VAL A 40 -6.88 -12.66 10.20
N MET A 41 -5.73 -12.08 10.56
CA MET A 41 -4.50 -12.85 10.73
C MET A 41 -4.67 -14.01 11.73
N ALA A 42 -5.40 -13.80 12.83
CA ALA A 42 -5.67 -14.85 13.82
C ALA A 42 -6.61 -15.96 13.31
N GLU A 43 -7.47 -15.66 12.32
CA GLU A 43 -8.38 -16.63 11.69
C GLU A 43 -7.67 -17.51 10.65
N TYR A 44 -6.75 -16.93 9.87
CA TYR A 44 -6.10 -17.61 8.74
C TYR A 44 -4.70 -18.16 9.04
N MET A 45 -4.05 -17.74 10.12
CA MET A 45 -2.70 -18.21 10.46
C MET A 45 -2.68 -19.17 11.64
N PRO A 46 -1.74 -20.13 11.67
CA PRO A 46 -1.42 -20.86 12.88
C PRO A 46 -1.00 -19.93 14.03
N LYS A 47 -1.34 -20.32 15.27
CA LYS A 47 -1.16 -19.49 16.47
C LYS A 47 0.27 -19.00 16.68
N ASP A 48 1.25 -19.86 16.43
CA ASP A 48 2.68 -19.56 16.57
C ASP A 48 3.17 -18.54 15.52
N ILE A 49 2.68 -18.65 14.29
CA ILE A 49 2.98 -17.71 13.20
C ILE A 49 2.36 -16.35 13.49
N PHE A 50 1.08 -16.34 13.85
CA PHE A 50 0.36 -15.14 14.24
C PHE A 50 1.09 -14.38 15.36
N GLN A 51 1.52 -15.09 16.41
CA GLN A 51 2.26 -14.49 17.51
C GLN A 51 3.59 -13.86 17.06
N GLN A 52 4.30 -14.48 16.14
CA GLN A 52 5.54 -13.94 15.60
C GLN A 52 5.34 -12.72 14.71
N VAL A 53 4.33 -12.75 13.83
CA VAL A 53 3.98 -11.58 13.01
C VAL A 53 3.58 -10.43 13.93
N ASN A 54 2.77 -10.69 14.96
CA ASN A 54 2.38 -9.65 15.91
C ASN A 54 3.57 -9.08 16.71
N GLN A 55 4.53 -9.93 17.08
CA GLN A 55 5.79 -9.45 17.68
C GLN A 55 6.61 -8.62 16.70
N SER A 56 6.64 -8.98 15.41
CA SER A 56 7.32 -8.19 14.38
C SER A 56 6.70 -6.79 14.25
N ILE A 57 5.37 -6.71 14.25
CA ILE A 57 4.61 -5.45 14.19
C ILE A 57 4.91 -4.54 15.39
N HIS A 58 4.94 -5.10 16.61
CA HIS A 58 5.11 -4.31 17.82
C HIS A 58 6.57 -4.00 18.17
N ASP A 59 7.46 -4.98 18.01
CA ASP A 59 8.87 -4.90 18.45
C ASP A 59 9.84 -4.59 17.30
N GLY A 60 9.38 -4.54 16.05
CA GLY A 60 10.25 -4.36 14.88
C GLY A 60 11.18 -5.56 14.61
N LYS A 61 10.83 -6.74 15.15
CA LYS A 61 11.61 -7.97 14.94
C LYS A 61 11.47 -8.46 13.51
N ARG A 62 12.56 -9.02 12.97
CA ARG A 62 12.54 -9.64 11.64
C ARG A 62 11.67 -10.90 11.64
N ILE A 63 10.83 -11.04 10.62
CA ILE A 63 10.10 -12.29 10.34
C ILE A 63 11.07 -13.29 9.72
N ASP A 64 11.12 -14.51 10.29
CA ASP A 64 11.95 -15.59 9.76
C ASP A 64 11.40 -16.06 8.41
N ARG A 65 12.30 -16.26 7.43
CA ARG A 65 11.95 -16.71 6.07
C ARG A 65 11.22 -18.04 6.08
N LYS A 66 11.44 -18.90 7.06
CA LYS A 66 10.70 -20.16 7.16
C LYS A 66 9.19 -19.99 7.38
N PHE A 67 8.75 -18.81 7.81
CA PHE A 67 7.34 -18.49 8.05
C PHE A 67 6.70 -17.65 6.96
N THR A 68 7.50 -17.07 6.04
CA THR A 68 6.96 -16.19 5.00
C THR A 68 6.02 -16.93 4.05
N ASP A 69 6.29 -18.20 3.75
CA ASP A 69 5.42 -19.00 2.89
C ASP A 69 4.05 -19.27 3.53
N THR A 70 4.03 -19.51 4.84
CA THR A 70 2.77 -19.68 5.59
C THR A 70 1.98 -18.38 5.65
N VAL A 71 2.65 -17.25 5.86
CA VAL A 71 2.01 -15.92 5.84
C VAL A 71 1.45 -15.61 4.45
N ALA A 72 2.21 -15.87 3.39
CA ALA A 72 1.76 -15.69 2.01
C ALA A 72 0.55 -16.58 1.70
N ALA A 73 0.59 -17.86 2.07
CA ALA A 73 -0.53 -18.77 1.89
C ALA A 73 -1.80 -18.30 2.62
N ALA A 74 -1.67 -17.79 3.85
CA ALA A 74 -2.78 -17.23 4.62
C ALA A 74 -3.37 -15.97 3.96
N MET A 75 -2.51 -15.03 3.52
CA MET A 75 -2.93 -13.83 2.79
C MET A 75 -3.64 -14.18 1.48
N LYS A 76 -3.13 -15.15 0.73
CA LYS A 76 -3.72 -15.63 -0.52
C LYS A 76 -5.09 -16.24 -0.27
N ALA A 77 -5.22 -17.14 0.71
CA ALA A 77 -6.49 -17.79 1.03
C ALA A 77 -7.58 -16.76 1.36
N TRP A 78 -7.26 -15.80 2.23
CA TRP A 78 -8.17 -14.69 2.55
C TRP A 78 -8.52 -13.83 1.31
N ALA A 79 -7.54 -13.52 0.46
CA ALA A 79 -7.77 -12.73 -0.73
C ALA A 79 -8.66 -13.46 -1.76
N ILE A 80 -8.43 -14.76 -1.97
CA ILE A 80 -9.23 -15.59 -2.88
C ILE A 80 -10.68 -15.69 -2.40
N GLU A 81 -10.93 -15.83 -1.10
CA GLU A 81 -12.30 -15.81 -0.53
C GLU A 81 -13.03 -14.49 -0.83
N LYS A 82 -12.28 -13.40 -1.03
CA LYS A 82 -12.79 -12.08 -1.44
C LYS A 82 -12.81 -11.89 -2.96
N ASN A 83 -12.63 -12.97 -3.73
CA ASN A 83 -12.61 -12.98 -5.18
C ASN A 83 -11.52 -12.06 -5.76
N VAL A 84 -10.38 -11.92 -5.08
CA VAL A 84 -9.19 -11.22 -5.57
C VAL A 84 -8.48 -12.12 -6.57
N THR A 85 -7.97 -11.55 -7.65
CA THR A 85 -7.27 -12.28 -8.72
C THR A 85 -5.81 -11.86 -8.88
N HIS A 86 -5.46 -10.67 -8.39
CA HIS A 86 -4.12 -10.10 -8.50
C HIS A 86 -3.56 -9.75 -7.12
N TYR A 87 -2.25 -9.60 -7.05
CA TYR A 87 -1.56 -8.96 -5.94
C TYR A 87 -0.64 -7.86 -6.47
N THR A 88 -0.26 -6.94 -5.59
CA THR A 88 0.67 -5.87 -5.89
C THR A 88 1.45 -5.45 -4.66
N HIS A 89 2.72 -5.16 -4.86
CA HIS A 89 3.56 -4.47 -3.88
C HIS A 89 3.25 -2.99 -3.95
N TRP A 90 2.62 -2.50 -2.89
CA TRP A 90 2.11 -1.14 -2.79
C TRP A 90 3.13 -0.28 -2.05
N PHE A 91 3.77 0.64 -2.75
CA PHE A 91 4.77 1.54 -2.17
C PHE A 91 4.72 2.94 -2.78
N GLN A 92 5.35 3.90 -2.09
CA GLN A 92 5.39 5.31 -2.49
C GLN A 92 6.83 5.72 -2.80
N PRO A 93 7.26 5.61 -4.08
CA PRO A 93 8.57 6.08 -4.50
C PRO A 93 8.69 7.61 -4.43
N LEU A 94 9.92 8.12 -4.60
CA LEU A 94 10.23 9.55 -4.53
C LEU A 94 9.55 10.43 -5.60
N THR A 95 8.78 9.86 -6.52
CA THR A 95 7.94 10.58 -7.50
C THR A 95 6.70 11.23 -6.91
N GLY A 96 6.33 10.89 -5.68
CA GLY A 96 5.19 11.48 -4.97
C GLY A 96 3.83 10.83 -5.28
N THR A 97 3.80 9.79 -6.12
CA THR A 97 2.62 8.96 -6.37
C THR A 97 2.90 7.52 -5.96
N THR A 98 1.85 6.78 -5.59
CA THR A 98 1.97 5.33 -5.37
C THR A 98 2.40 4.62 -6.65
N ALA A 99 3.29 3.63 -6.51
CA ALA A 99 3.59 2.66 -7.55
C ALA A 99 2.93 1.32 -7.22
N GLU A 100 2.31 0.73 -8.24
CA GLU A 100 1.68 -0.59 -8.18
C GLU A 100 1.98 -1.33 -9.48
N LYS A 101 2.40 -2.59 -9.35
CA LYS A 101 2.45 -3.56 -10.45
C LYS A 101 1.52 -4.71 -10.11
N HIS A 102 0.53 -4.97 -10.96
CA HIS A 102 -0.47 -6.01 -10.69
C HIS A 102 -0.02 -7.31 -11.32
N ASP A 103 0.37 -8.26 -10.47
CA ASP A 103 0.73 -9.63 -10.86
C ASP A 103 -0.45 -10.54 -10.52
N ALA A 104 -0.79 -11.49 -11.39
CA ALA A 104 -1.86 -12.44 -11.13
C ALA A 104 -1.38 -13.54 -10.16
N PHE A 105 -2.31 -14.10 -9.37
CA PHE A 105 -2.01 -15.35 -8.65
C PHE A 105 -1.85 -16.55 -9.59
N PHE A 106 -2.29 -16.41 -10.84
CA PHE A 106 -2.18 -17.42 -11.88
C PHE A 106 -0.73 -17.85 -12.11
N GLU A 107 -0.45 -19.15 -11.97
CA GLU A 107 0.80 -19.77 -12.34
C GLU A 107 0.52 -21.04 -13.18
N PRO A 108 1.04 -21.13 -14.42
CA PRO A 108 0.90 -22.32 -15.23
C PRO A 108 1.82 -23.43 -14.69
N LEU A 109 1.23 -24.59 -14.44
CA LEU A 109 2.02 -25.82 -14.26
C LEU A 109 2.40 -26.41 -15.62
N ASN A 110 3.01 -27.58 -15.59
CA ASN A 110 3.19 -28.41 -16.77
C ASN A 110 1.83 -29.00 -17.22
N GLU A 111 1.70 -29.26 -18.52
CA GLU A 111 0.57 -30.00 -19.12
C GLU A 111 -0.80 -29.31 -19.08
N GLY A 112 -0.83 -27.97 -19.17
CA GLY A 112 -2.09 -27.23 -19.32
C GLY A 112 -2.90 -27.07 -18.03
N ASN A 113 -2.35 -27.52 -16.90
CA ASN A 113 -2.90 -27.25 -15.58
C ASN A 113 -2.45 -25.88 -15.07
N VAL A 114 -3.31 -25.24 -14.28
CA VAL A 114 -3.11 -23.91 -13.74
C VAL A 114 -3.44 -23.95 -12.26
N ILE A 115 -2.67 -23.21 -11.46
CA ILE A 115 -2.95 -23.01 -10.04
C ILE A 115 -2.84 -21.53 -9.66
N GLU A 116 -3.45 -21.17 -8.55
CA GLU A 116 -3.21 -19.91 -7.86
C GLU A 116 -2.07 -20.06 -6.86
N GLN A 117 -0.95 -19.38 -7.10
CA GLN A 117 0.24 -19.40 -6.27
C GLN A 117 0.61 -18.00 -5.74
N PHE A 118 1.11 -17.96 -4.52
CA PHE A 118 1.61 -16.76 -3.87
C PHE A 118 2.60 -17.17 -2.79
N ASP A 119 3.88 -16.93 -3.03
CA ASP A 119 4.97 -17.46 -2.24
C ASP A 119 5.55 -16.43 -1.26
N GLY A 120 6.17 -16.92 -0.17
CA GLY A 120 6.80 -16.07 0.82
C GLY A 120 7.98 -15.27 0.27
N GLY A 121 8.59 -15.73 -0.83
CA GLY A 121 9.57 -14.95 -1.58
C GLY A 121 9.04 -13.58 -2.01
N GLN A 122 7.75 -13.51 -2.38
CA GLN A 122 7.10 -12.25 -2.73
C GLN A 122 6.98 -11.32 -1.52
N LEU A 123 6.90 -11.82 -0.28
CA LEU A 123 6.85 -10.97 0.90
C LEU A 123 8.25 -10.50 1.36
N ALA A 124 9.24 -11.39 1.27
CA ALA A 124 10.55 -11.15 1.87
C ALA A 124 11.43 -10.18 1.07
N GLN A 125 11.55 -10.39 -0.24
CA GLN A 125 12.34 -9.56 -1.13
C GLN A 125 11.92 -9.84 -2.57
N GLN A 126 11.34 -8.85 -3.23
CA GLN A 126 10.97 -8.94 -4.65
C GLN A 126 11.74 -7.89 -5.45
N GLU A 127 12.07 -8.20 -6.69
CA GLU A 127 12.52 -7.22 -7.69
C GLU A 127 11.28 -6.65 -8.38
N PRO A 128 10.79 -5.45 -8.02
CA PRO A 128 9.76 -4.79 -8.81
C PRO A 128 10.33 -4.45 -10.19
N ASP A 129 9.47 -4.50 -11.22
CA ASP A 129 9.80 -3.95 -12.54
C ASP A 129 9.77 -2.42 -12.47
N ALA A 130 10.79 -1.87 -11.82
CA ALA A 130 10.93 -0.47 -11.46
C ALA A 130 11.99 0.24 -12.32
N SER A 131 12.36 -0.35 -13.45
CA SER A 131 13.32 0.22 -14.40
C SER A 131 12.91 1.60 -14.92
N SER A 132 11.62 1.92 -14.87
CA SER A 132 11.02 3.19 -15.27
C SER A 132 10.98 4.25 -14.14
N LEU A 133 11.30 3.89 -12.90
CA LEU A 133 11.26 4.83 -11.78
C LEU A 133 12.52 5.71 -11.76
N PRO A 134 12.40 7.01 -11.38
CA PRO A 134 13.56 7.89 -11.31
C PRO A 134 14.59 7.39 -10.31
N HIS A 135 15.83 7.25 -10.77
CA HIS A 135 16.96 6.74 -9.98
C HIS A 135 18.00 7.83 -9.65
N GLY A 136 17.60 9.11 -9.71
CA GLY A 136 18.45 10.25 -9.31
C GLY A 136 19.73 10.44 -10.12
N GLY A 137 19.82 9.89 -11.35
CA GLY A 137 21.03 9.97 -12.17
C GLY A 137 22.18 9.09 -11.69
N ILE A 138 21.94 8.20 -10.72
CA ILE A 138 22.98 7.38 -10.09
C ILE A 138 23.46 6.23 -11.03
N ARG A 139 22.93 6.02 -12.26
CA ARG A 139 23.16 4.75 -13.02
C ARG A 139 22.90 4.65 -14.53
N ASN A 140 23.46 3.56 -15.09
CA ASN A 140 23.13 2.84 -16.35
C ASN A 140 21.95 1.85 -16.14
N THR A 141 21.09 1.66 -17.14
CA THR A 141 19.77 1.00 -17.04
C THR A 141 19.74 -0.45 -16.51
N PHE A 142 20.81 -1.24 -16.65
CA PHE A 142 20.81 -2.64 -16.20
C PHE A 142 20.93 -2.81 -14.67
N GLU A 143 21.48 -1.81 -13.98
CA GLU A 143 21.64 -1.78 -12.51
C GLU A 143 20.58 -0.90 -11.82
N ALA A 144 19.55 -0.48 -12.54
CA ALA A 144 18.42 0.31 -12.01
C ALA A 144 17.44 -0.54 -11.18
N ARG A 145 17.84 -1.75 -10.78
CA ARG A 145 17.01 -2.69 -10.02
C ARG A 145 16.95 -2.24 -8.56
N GLY A 146 15.75 -1.94 -8.09
CA GLY A 146 15.48 -1.81 -6.67
C GLY A 146 14.84 -3.09 -6.13
N TYR A 147 14.67 -3.16 -4.82
CA TYR A 147 14.05 -4.27 -4.12
C TYR A 147 12.89 -3.76 -3.28
N THR A 148 11.80 -4.51 -3.27
CA THR A 148 10.70 -4.31 -2.33
C THR A 148 10.77 -5.32 -1.21
N ALA A 149 10.40 -4.89 -0.01
CA ALA A 149 10.22 -5.77 1.14
C ALA A 149 8.93 -5.40 1.86
N TRP A 150 8.13 -6.39 2.24
CA TRP A 150 6.90 -6.17 2.99
C TRP A 150 7.19 -5.54 4.36
N ASP A 151 6.43 -4.50 4.69
CA ASP A 151 6.39 -3.94 6.04
C ASP A 151 5.13 -4.43 6.78
N PRO A 152 5.25 -5.35 7.76
CA PRO A 152 4.12 -5.89 8.49
C PRO A 152 3.42 -4.85 9.37
N SER A 153 4.05 -3.71 9.67
CA SER A 153 3.42 -2.65 10.49
C SER A 153 2.20 -2.02 9.81
N SER A 154 2.12 -2.14 8.48
CA SER A 154 0.97 -1.72 7.69
C SER A 154 0.26 -2.98 7.15
N PRO A 155 -1.00 -3.24 7.53
CA PRO A 155 -1.68 -4.46 7.12
C PRO A 155 -1.92 -4.47 5.61
N ALA A 156 -1.83 -5.66 5.00
CA ALA A 156 -2.24 -5.84 3.61
C ALA A 156 -3.74 -5.54 3.46
N PHE A 157 -4.16 -5.08 2.30
CA PHE A 157 -5.56 -4.69 2.06
C PHE A 157 -5.97 -4.98 0.62
N ILE A 158 -7.27 -4.90 0.34
CA ILE A 158 -7.82 -5.17 -0.99
C ILE A 158 -8.41 -3.90 -1.57
N ILE A 159 -8.00 -3.56 -2.79
CA ILE A 159 -8.67 -2.57 -3.64
C ILE A 159 -9.16 -3.27 -4.90
N GLY A 160 -10.47 -3.23 -5.15
CA GLY A 160 -11.09 -3.85 -6.30
C GLY A 160 -10.86 -5.37 -6.33
N LYS A 161 -9.96 -5.82 -7.22
CA LYS A 161 -9.60 -7.23 -7.43
C LYS A 161 -8.12 -7.53 -7.14
N THR A 162 -7.47 -6.64 -6.41
CA THR A 162 -6.03 -6.68 -6.15
C THR A 162 -5.73 -6.66 -4.65
N LEU A 163 -4.91 -7.62 -4.19
CA LEU A 163 -4.30 -7.64 -2.86
C LEU A 163 -3.10 -6.69 -2.85
N CYS A 164 -3.20 -5.59 -2.13
CA CYS A 164 -2.14 -4.60 -1.95
C CYS A 164 -1.31 -4.94 -0.70
N ILE A 165 0.00 -5.10 -0.90
CA ILE A 165 0.96 -5.47 0.13
C ILE A 165 1.85 -4.25 0.40
N PRO A 166 1.69 -3.54 1.54
CA PRO A 166 2.49 -2.38 1.85
C PRO A 166 3.97 -2.72 1.94
N THR A 167 4.79 -2.12 1.09
CA THR A 167 6.21 -2.44 1.00
C THR A 167 7.07 -1.19 1.10
N ILE A 168 8.31 -1.40 1.53
CA ILE A 168 9.38 -0.43 1.35
C ILE A 168 10.07 -0.66 0.00
N TYR A 169 10.69 0.37 -0.56
CA TYR A 169 11.46 0.29 -1.80
C TYR A 169 12.88 0.84 -1.63
N ILE A 170 13.86 -0.02 -1.85
CA ILE A 170 15.29 0.25 -1.63
C ILE A 170 16.10 -0.03 -2.90
N SER A 171 17.23 0.64 -3.06
CA SER A 171 18.19 0.33 -4.11
C SER A 171 18.98 -0.95 -3.78
N TYR A 172 19.66 -1.52 -4.76
CA TYR A 172 20.61 -2.60 -4.54
C TYR A 172 21.82 -2.22 -3.65
N THR A 173 22.13 -0.92 -3.53
CA THR A 173 23.12 -0.36 -2.58
C THR A 173 22.56 -0.18 -1.17
N GLY A 174 21.25 -0.40 -0.97
CA GLY A 174 20.56 -0.22 0.32
C GLY A 174 20.11 1.22 0.61
N GLU A 175 20.15 2.10 -0.39
CA GLU A 175 19.61 3.47 -0.29
C GLU A 175 18.08 3.43 -0.36
N ALA A 176 17.42 4.32 0.37
CA ALA A 176 15.96 4.42 0.34
C ALA A 176 15.51 5.12 -0.95
N LEU A 177 14.64 4.47 -1.72
CA LEU A 177 14.02 5.00 -2.93
C LEU A 177 12.53 5.30 -2.73
N ASP A 178 12.08 5.33 -1.48
CA ASP A 178 10.71 5.57 -1.07
C ASP A 178 10.59 6.60 0.07
N TYR A 179 9.36 6.97 0.38
CA TYR A 179 9.04 7.80 1.55
C TYR A 179 8.88 6.99 2.84
N LYS A 180 8.58 5.69 2.73
CA LYS A 180 8.27 4.84 3.89
C LYS A 180 9.52 4.50 4.70
N THR A 181 10.64 4.14 4.06
CA THR A 181 11.88 3.82 4.77
C THR A 181 12.41 5.00 5.61
N PRO A 182 12.53 6.23 5.07
CA PRO A 182 12.94 7.38 5.86
C PRO A 182 11.98 7.69 7.02
N LEU A 183 10.67 7.56 6.80
CA LEU A 183 9.66 7.78 7.85
C LEU A 183 9.80 6.77 8.99
N LEU A 184 9.94 5.48 8.70
CA LEU A 184 10.13 4.44 9.73
C LEU A 184 11.40 4.69 10.55
N LYS A 185 12.51 5.08 9.91
CA LYS A 185 13.75 5.45 10.60
C LYS A 185 13.59 6.69 11.49
N ALA A 186 12.86 7.70 11.01
CA ALA A 186 12.58 8.91 11.79
C ALA A 186 11.72 8.59 13.02
N LEU A 187 10.68 7.75 12.86
CA LEU A 187 9.83 7.33 13.97
C LEU A 187 10.60 6.53 15.03
N ASP A 188 11.49 5.61 14.62
CA ASP A 188 12.36 4.86 15.54
C ASP A 188 13.33 5.79 16.30
N ALA A 189 13.89 6.80 15.63
CA ALA A 189 14.75 7.79 16.26
C ALA A 189 13.99 8.64 17.30
N VAL A 190 12.76 9.07 16.97
CA VAL A 190 11.89 9.82 17.88
C VAL A 190 11.48 8.96 19.07
N ASP A 191 11.10 7.70 18.85
CA ASP A 191 10.73 6.75 19.92
C ASP A 191 11.87 6.60 20.93
N LYS A 192 13.09 6.29 20.46
CA LYS A 192 14.28 6.14 21.33
C LYS A 192 14.55 7.40 22.17
N ALA A 193 14.57 8.57 21.52
CA ALA A 193 14.82 9.83 22.21
C ALA A 193 13.73 10.16 23.23
N ALA A 194 12.46 9.94 22.88
CA ALA A 194 11.33 10.20 23.76
C ALA A 194 11.32 9.24 24.96
N VAL A 195 11.58 7.95 24.75
CA VAL A 195 11.69 6.95 25.83
C VAL A 195 12.78 7.33 26.84
N ASP A 196 13.94 7.79 26.38
CA ASP A 196 15.03 8.20 27.27
C ASP A 196 14.65 9.41 28.14
N VAL A 197 13.86 10.35 27.60
CA VAL A 197 13.30 11.46 28.37
C VAL A 197 12.21 10.98 29.34
N CYS A 198 11.30 10.10 28.89
CA CYS A 198 10.22 9.57 29.72
C CYS A 198 10.75 8.81 30.95
N LYS A 199 11.90 8.13 30.84
CA LYS A 199 12.53 7.39 31.94
C LYS A 199 12.95 8.26 33.13
N TYR A 200 13.08 9.58 32.96
CA TYR A 200 13.27 10.50 34.08
C TYR A 200 12.03 10.60 34.99
N PHE A 201 10.84 10.32 34.45
CA PHE A 201 9.56 10.41 35.16
C PHE A 201 8.98 9.03 35.52
N ASP A 202 9.03 8.08 34.59
CA ASP A 202 8.60 6.70 34.81
C ASP A 202 9.54 5.71 34.10
N LYS A 203 10.22 4.88 34.89
CA LYS A 203 11.17 3.87 34.39
C LYS A 203 10.50 2.72 33.63
N ASN A 204 9.17 2.57 33.72
CA ASN A 204 8.43 1.50 33.06
C ASN A 204 8.09 1.82 31.60
N VAL A 205 8.30 3.06 31.14
CA VAL A 205 8.03 3.44 29.75
C VAL A 205 9.01 2.71 28.82
N LYS A 206 8.46 1.89 27.92
CA LYS A 206 9.23 1.06 26.97
C LYS A 206 9.20 1.57 25.53
N LYS A 207 8.17 2.31 25.16
CA LYS A 207 7.91 2.77 23.80
C LYS A 207 7.04 4.02 23.83
N VAL A 208 7.32 4.96 22.92
CA VAL A 208 6.52 6.15 22.64
C VAL A 208 6.10 6.12 21.18
N THR A 209 4.80 6.06 20.94
CA THR A 209 4.24 6.00 19.59
C THR A 209 3.73 7.38 19.17
N ALA A 210 4.23 7.89 18.03
CA ALA A 210 3.68 9.09 17.43
C ALA A 210 2.32 8.79 16.76
N THR A 211 1.32 9.63 17.02
CA THR A 211 0.03 9.60 16.33
C THR A 211 -0.04 10.73 15.32
N LEU A 212 -0.69 10.49 14.18
CA LEU A 212 -0.87 11.48 13.12
C LEU A 212 -2.34 11.52 12.70
N GLY A 213 -3.00 12.65 12.96
CA GLY A 213 -4.32 12.97 12.41
C GLY A 213 -4.16 13.99 11.29
N TRP A 214 -4.29 13.54 10.04
CA TRP A 214 -4.23 14.42 8.87
C TRP A 214 -5.64 14.89 8.50
N GLU A 215 -5.71 16.12 7.99
CA GLU A 215 -6.91 16.68 7.37
C GLU A 215 -6.63 16.84 5.88
N GLN A 216 -7.56 16.41 5.03
CA GLN A 216 -7.38 16.42 3.58
C GLN A 216 -8.36 17.39 2.92
N GLU A 217 -7.79 18.40 2.28
CA GLU A 217 -8.52 19.33 1.43
C GLU A 217 -8.38 18.94 -0.04
N TYR A 218 -9.44 19.13 -0.81
CA TYR A 218 -9.44 18.92 -2.25
C TYR A 218 -10.55 19.74 -2.93
N PHE A 219 -10.38 20.01 -4.21
CA PHE A 219 -11.38 20.64 -5.05
C PHE A 219 -12.01 19.61 -5.98
N LEU A 220 -13.31 19.75 -6.23
CA LEU A 220 -14.02 18.97 -7.24
C LEU A 220 -14.47 19.88 -8.37
N VAL A 221 -14.18 19.46 -9.60
CA VAL A 221 -14.66 20.09 -10.82
C VAL A 221 -15.37 19.01 -11.64
N ASP A 222 -16.49 19.36 -12.27
CA ASP A 222 -17.17 18.45 -13.17
C ASP A 222 -16.20 17.91 -14.24
N LYS A 223 -16.19 16.60 -14.48
CA LYS A 223 -15.25 15.95 -15.40
C LYS A 223 -15.27 16.57 -16.81
N SER A 224 -16.43 16.98 -17.33
CA SER A 224 -16.53 17.60 -18.65
C SER A 224 -15.94 19.02 -18.63
N LEU A 225 -16.17 19.79 -17.57
CA LEU A 225 -15.59 21.13 -17.39
C LEU A 225 -14.07 21.07 -17.16
N PHE A 226 -13.59 20.07 -16.41
CA PHE A 226 -12.16 19.80 -16.22
C PHE A 226 -11.48 19.49 -17.56
N ALA A 227 -12.05 18.57 -18.36
CA ALA A 227 -11.52 18.22 -19.67
C ALA A 227 -11.52 19.40 -20.66
N ALA A 228 -12.47 20.33 -20.53
CA ALA A 228 -12.52 21.56 -21.33
C ALA A 228 -11.42 22.59 -20.96
N ARG A 229 -10.64 22.34 -19.90
CA ARG A 229 -9.54 23.20 -19.41
C ARG A 229 -8.20 22.46 -19.51
N PRO A 230 -7.49 22.57 -20.65
CA PRO A 230 -6.21 21.90 -20.85
C PRO A 230 -5.16 22.22 -19.78
N ASP A 231 -5.20 23.43 -19.22
CA ASP A 231 -4.33 23.83 -18.12
C ASP A 231 -4.60 23.04 -16.84
N LEU A 232 -5.86 22.86 -16.45
CA LEU A 232 -6.23 22.01 -15.32
C LEU A 232 -5.81 20.55 -15.55
N VAL A 233 -6.05 20.03 -16.76
CA VAL A 233 -5.71 18.65 -17.13
C VAL A 233 -4.21 18.38 -17.03
N LEU A 234 -3.38 19.31 -17.54
CA LEU A 234 -1.94 19.11 -17.64
C LEU A 234 -1.18 19.52 -16.37
N THR A 235 -1.68 20.52 -15.64
CA THR A 235 -0.93 21.13 -14.53
C THR A 235 -1.58 20.96 -13.16
N GLY A 236 -2.81 20.43 -13.10
CA GLY A 236 -3.56 20.29 -11.84
C GLY A 236 -4.03 21.62 -11.23
N ARG A 237 -3.79 22.75 -11.91
CA ARG A 237 -4.20 24.10 -11.48
C ARG A 237 -4.53 24.97 -12.69
N THR A 238 -5.24 26.07 -12.48
CA THR A 238 -5.47 27.05 -13.56
C THR A 238 -4.23 27.92 -13.75
N VAL A 239 -3.86 28.21 -15.01
CA VAL A 239 -2.70 29.06 -15.32
C VAL A 239 -3.07 30.40 -15.98
N PHE A 240 -4.36 30.65 -16.19
CA PHE A 240 -4.95 31.91 -16.63
C PHE A 240 -6.44 31.99 -16.24
#